data_AF-A0A2R7Y4Z4-F1
#
_entry.id   AF-A0A2R7Y4Z4-F1
#
_cell.length_a   1.000
_cell.length_b   1.000
_cell.length_c   1.000
_cell.angle_alpha   90.00
_cell.angle_beta   90.00
_cell.angle_gamma   90.00
#
_symmetry.space_group_name_H-M   'P 1'
#
loop_
_entity.id
_entity.type
_entity.pdbx_description
1 polymer ?
#
loop_
_entity_poly.entity_id
_entity_poly.type
_entity_poly.pdbx_seq_one_letter_code
_entity_poly.pdbx_strand_id
1 'polypeptide(L)'
;MSWSAHTPFLNGVLDREVRETLKNCLIPDEVNSDVVRVYVVRALRNGVWVRLRRECRALLTVLSRYVRLKEFKSEVLKDVVRESLLEIELNTFKGRALYYGFIILKLEFNSLIDSLRNVLSRALYLGVSYLNNPPLFKYLS
;
A
#
# COMPACT_ATOMS: atom_id res chain seq x y z
N MET A 1 6.41 18.42 -8.54
CA MET A 1 7.11 17.81 -7.39
C MET A 1 6.38 16.54 -7.04
N SER A 2 6.92 15.39 -7.45
CA SER A 2 6.40 14.08 -7.05
C SER A 2 6.79 13.81 -5.60
N TRP A 3 5.86 13.29 -4.79
CA TRP A 3 6.10 12.89 -3.40
C TRP A 3 7.07 11.72 -3.23
N SER A 4 7.78 11.32 -4.29
CA SER A 4 8.85 10.32 -4.26
C SER A 4 10.15 10.80 -3.61
N ALA A 5 10.23 12.07 -3.15
CA ALA A 5 11.49 12.68 -2.71
C ALA A 5 11.64 12.90 -1.20
N HIS A 6 10.65 12.54 -0.36
CA HIS A 6 10.69 12.88 1.08
C HIS A 6 10.54 11.73 2.08
N THR A 7 10.70 10.48 1.66
CA THR A 7 10.82 9.34 2.59
C THR A 7 12.18 8.67 2.46
N PRO A 8 13.28 9.29 2.97
CA PRO A 8 14.63 8.73 2.89
C PRO A 8 14.83 7.41 3.68
N PHE A 9 13.78 6.89 4.33
CA PHE A 9 13.81 5.70 5.19
C PHE A 9 12.96 4.52 4.69
N LEU A 10 12.29 4.62 3.54
CA LEU A 10 11.43 3.54 3.02
C LEU A 10 12.10 2.83 1.83
N ASN A 11 12.21 1.50 1.93
CA ASN A 11 12.50 0.65 0.77
C ASN A 11 11.45 0.93 -0.32
N GLY A 12 11.88 1.28 -1.53
CA GLY A 12 10.96 1.58 -2.63
C GLY A 12 10.00 0.44 -2.97
N VAL A 13 10.35 -0.79 -2.61
CA VAL A 13 9.47 -1.97 -2.70
C VAL A 13 8.31 -1.89 -1.70
N LEU A 14 8.60 -1.57 -0.43
CA LEU A 14 7.57 -1.46 0.61
C LEU A 14 6.59 -0.33 0.33
N ASP A 15 7.09 0.83 -0.14
CA ASP A 15 6.23 1.93 -0.55
C ASP A 15 5.26 1.50 -1.65
N ARG A 16 5.76 0.82 -2.70
CA ARG A 16 4.93 0.33 -3.80
C ARG A 16 3.86 -0.64 -3.32
N GLU A 17 4.23 -1.63 -2.49
CA GLU A 17 3.27 -2.60 -1.95
C GLU A 17 2.16 -1.95 -1.13
N VAL A 18 2.52 -1.00 -0.26
CA VAL A 18 1.56 -0.29 0.58
C VAL A 18 0.64 0.57 -0.28
N ARG A 19 1.18 1.30 -1.25
CA ARG A 19 0.37 2.12 -2.18
C ARG A 19 -0.61 1.26 -2.98
N GLU A 20 -0.18 0.13 -3.52
CA GLU A 20 -1.07 -0.79 -4.23
C GLU A 20 -2.17 -1.34 -3.32
N THR A 21 -1.83 -1.72 -2.09
CA THR A 21 -2.80 -2.18 -1.10
C THR A 21 -3.83 -1.09 -0.79
N LEU A 22 -3.38 0.14 -0.53
CA LEU A 22 -4.26 1.27 -0.25
C LEU A 22 -5.10 1.67 -1.45
N LYS A 23 -4.57 1.60 -2.68
CA LYS A 23 -5.33 1.86 -3.90
C LYS A 23 -6.55 0.95 -3.97
N ASN A 24 -6.35 -0.34 -3.74
CA ASN A 24 -7.40 -1.35 -3.80
C ASN A 24 -8.39 -1.25 -2.63
N CYS A 25 -7.95 -0.78 -1.45
CA CYS A 25 -8.84 -0.64 -0.31
C CYS A 25 -9.60 0.71 -0.25
N LEU A 26 -8.99 1.80 -0.71
CA LEU A 26 -9.52 3.16 -0.55
C LEU A 26 -10.21 3.70 -1.79
N ILE A 27 -9.77 3.27 -2.97
CA ILE A 27 -10.29 3.80 -4.22
C ILE A 27 -11.29 2.80 -4.79
N PRO A 28 -12.52 3.25 -5.15
CA PRO A 28 -13.51 2.39 -5.79
C PRO A 28 -12.99 1.80 -7.11
N ASP A 29 -13.23 0.51 -7.34
CA ASP A 29 -12.86 -0.19 -8.58
C ASP A 29 -13.62 0.38 -9.79
N GLU A 30 -14.91 0.65 -9.60
CA GLU A 30 -15.72 1.39 -10.56
C GLU A 30 -15.54 2.90 -10.36
N VAL A 31 -14.71 3.50 -11.20
CA VAL A 31 -14.56 4.95 -11.24
C VAL A 31 -15.44 5.51 -12.36
N ASN A 32 -16.22 6.55 -12.05
CA ASN A 32 -17.01 7.30 -13.01
C ASN A 32 -16.77 8.82 -12.83
N SER A 33 -17.45 9.63 -13.66
CA SER A 33 -17.29 11.10 -13.61
C SER A 33 -17.70 11.71 -12.25
N ASP A 34 -18.69 11.14 -11.57
CA ASP A 34 -19.16 11.61 -10.26
C ASP A 34 -18.14 11.32 -9.16
N VAL A 35 -17.57 10.11 -9.14
CA VAL A 35 -16.48 9.75 -8.22
C VAL A 35 -15.30 10.71 -8.40
N VAL A 36 -14.88 10.93 -9.65
CA VAL A 36 -13.80 11.89 -9.96
C VAL A 36 -14.15 13.28 -9.43
N ARG A 37 -15.38 13.75 -9.67
CA ARG A 37 -15.83 15.07 -9.21
C ARG A 37 -15.77 15.20 -7.68
N VAL A 38 -16.19 14.19 -6.93
CA VAL A 38 -16.10 14.17 -5.46
C VAL A 38 -14.65 14.33 -5.01
N TYR A 39 -13.73 13.61 -5.64
CA TYR A 39 -12.30 13.68 -5.32
C TYR A 39 -11.67 15.02 -5.73
N VAL A 40 -12.07 15.62 -6.86
CA VAL A 40 -11.63 16.97 -7.24
C VAL A 40 -12.06 17.98 -6.19
N VAL A 41 -13.32 17.94 -5.75
CA VAL A 41 -13.82 18.82 -4.68
C VAL A 41 -13.04 18.60 -3.38
N ARG A 42 -12.77 17.34 -3.02
CA ARG A 42 -11.95 17.00 -1.85
C ARG A 42 -10.53 17.56 -1.96
N ALA A 43 -9.88 17.43 -3.11
CA ALA A 43 -8.54 17.94 -3.36
C ALA A 43 -8.47 19.47 -3.28
N LEU A 44 -9.51 20.17 -3.76
CA LEU A 44 -9.62 21.62 -3.64
C LEU A 44 -9.78 22.05 -2.18
N ARG A 45 -10.71 21.42 -1.44
CA ARG A 45 -10.95 21.72 -0.02
C ARG A 45 -9.72 21.51 0.85
N ASN A 46 -8.95 20.46 0.58
CA ASN A 46 -7.74 20.13 1.34
C ASN A 46 -6.48 20.87 0.85
N GLY A 47 -6.60 21.76 -0.16
CA GLY A 47 -5.46 22.49 -0.72
C GLY A 47 -4.43 21.62 -1.47
N VAL A 48 -4.78 20.37 -1.76
CA VAL A 48 -3.90 19.38 -2.42
C VAL A 48 -3.87 19.60 -3.93
N TRP A 49 -4.93 20.18 -4.50
CA TRP A 49 -5.09 20.34 -5.93
C TRP A 49 -3.85 20.92 -6.62
N VAL A 50 -3.30 22.02 -6.09
CA VAL A 50 -2.12 22.71 -6.65
C VAL A 50 -0.84 21.89 -6.57
N ARG A 51 -0.75 20.93 -5.63
CA ARG A 51 0.41 20.05 -5.45
C ARG A 51 0.41 18.87 -6.41
N LEU A 52 -0.75 18.51 -6.96
CA LEU A 52 -0.86 17.47 -7.97
C LEU A 52 -0.10 17.85 -9.25
N ARG A 53 0.45 16.84 -9.92
CA ARG A 53 1.10 17.00 -11.23
C ARG A 53 0.12 17.63 -12.24
N ARG A 54 0.66 18.38 -13.21
CA ARG A 54 -0.16 19.13 -14.17
C ARG A 54 -1.04 18.20 -15.00
N GLU A 55 -0.48 17.05 -15.38
CA GLU A 55 -1.12 16.00 -16.16
C GLU A 55 -2.31 15.40 -15.40
N CYS A 56 -2.13 15.06 -14.12
CA CYS A 56 -3.20 14.57 -13.26
C CYS A 56 -4.34 15.59 -13.13
N ARG A 57 -4.00 16.87 -12.92
CA ARG A 57 -5.01 17.93 -12.83
C ARG A 57 -5.79 18.09 -14.13
N ALA A 58 -5.10 18.14 -15.27
CA ALA A 58 -5.74 18.28 -16.57
C ALA A 58 -6.70 17.11 -16.81
N LEU A 59 -6.24 15.88 -16.55
CA LEU A 59 -7.03 14.67 -16.68
C LEU A 59 -8.28 14.71 -15.78
N LEU A 60 -8.11 14.90 -14.47
CA LEU A 60 -9.22 14.93 -13.51
C LEU A 60 -10.22 16.06 -13.83
N THR A 61 -9.74 17.20 -14.32
CA THR A 61 -10.62 18.32 -14.73
C THR A 61 -11.52 17.92 -15.89
N VAL A 62 -10.94 17.33 -16.94
CA VAL A 62 -11.71 16.87 -18.11
C VAL A 62 -12.71 15.80 -17.70
N LEU A 63 -12.27 14.80 -16.93
CA LEU A 63 -13.11 13.68 -16.52
C LEU A 63 -14.24 14.09 -15.57
N SER A 64 -13.99 15.03 -14.65
CA SER A 64 -15.01 15.57 -13.74
C SER A 64 -16.14 16.33 -14.44
N ARG A 65 -15.88 16.84 -15.65
CA ARG A 65 -16.86 17.62 -16.44
C ARG A 65 -17.65 16.78 -17.42
N TYR A 66 -17.18 15.56 -17.71
CA TYR A 66 -17.81 14.70 -18.69
C TYR A 66 -18.95 13.87 -18.06
N VAL A 67 -20.07 14.54 -17.77
CA VAL A 67 -21.25 14.02 -17.02
C VAL A 67 -21.84 12.73 -17.63
N ARG A 68 -21.63 12.48 -18.92
CA ARG A 68 -22.15 11.28 -19.60
C ARG A 68 -21.28 10.03 -19.41
N LEU A 69 -20.14 10.13 -18.70
CA LEU A 69 -19.28 8.99 -18.45
C LEU A 69 -19.83 8.14 -17.30
N LYS A 70 -20.53 7.06 -17.66
CA LYS A 70 -20.94 6.03 -16.71
C LYS A 70 -19.76 5.17 -16.27
N GLU A 71 -18.84 4.86 -17.18
CA GLU A 71 -17.67 4.02 -16.90
C GLU A 71 -16.51 4.36 -17.85
N PHE A 72 -15.27 4.21 -17.37
CA PHE A 72 -14.07 4.22 -18.21
C PHE A 72 -13.90 2.88 -18.92
N LYS A 73 -13.85 2.87 -20.25
CA LYS A 73 -13.63 1.61 -21.02
C LYS A 73 -12.18 1.14 -21.05
N SER A 74 -11.23 2.01 -20.75
CA SER A 74 -9.80 1.72 -20.85
C SER A 74 -9.22 1.45 -19.47
N GLU A 75 -8.60 0.28 -19.29
CA GLU A 75 -8.04 -0.09 -17.99
C GLU A 75 -6.80 0.73 -17.65
N VAL A 76 -6.02 1.11 -18.66
CA VAL A 76 -4.91 2.05 -18.49
C VAL A 76 -5.43 3.40 -17.97
N LEU A 77 -6.56 3.88 -18.50
CA LEU A 77 -7.17 5.12 -18.02
C LEU A 77 -7.70 4.96 -16.59
N LYS A 78 -8.37 3.84 -16.28
CA LYS A 78 -8.83 3.54 -14.92
C LYS A 78 -7.66 3.57 -13.94
N ASP A 79 -6.55 2.91 -14.25
CA ASP A 79 -5.38 2.85 -13.38
C ASP A 79 -4.75 4.23 -13.15
N VAL A 80 -4.57 5.02 -14.21
CA VAL A 80 -4.01 6.38 -14.10
C VAL A 80 -4.93 7.28 -13.27
N VAL A 81 -6.24 7.15 -13.42
CA VAL A 81 -7.22 7.89 -12.61
C VAL A 81 -7.15 7.43 -11.17
N ARG A 82 -7.22 6.12 -10.90
CA ARG A 82 -7.13 5.54 -9.54
C ARG A 82 -5.86 5.98 -8.84
N GLU A 83 -4.72 6.00 -9.53
CA GLU A 83 -3.46 6.49 -8.99
C GLU A 83 -3.53 7.98 -8.63
N SER A 84 -4.17 8.78 -9.48
CA SER A 84 -4.39 10.21 -9.21
C SER A 84 -5.33 10.43 -8.01
N LEU A 85 -6.34 9.57 -7.83
CA LEU A 85 -7.24 9.61 -6.67
C LEU A 85 -6.54 9.18 -5.38
N LEU A 86 -5.66 8.16 -5.46
CA LEU A 86 -4.82 7.74 -4.34
C LEU A 86 -3.91 8.87 -3.88
N GLU A 87 -3.26 9.58 -4.80
CA GLU A 87 -2.44 10.76 -4.47
C GLU A 87 -3.24 11.82 -3.71
N ILE A 88 -4.51 12.04 -4.06
CA ILE A 88 -5.39 12.94 -3.31
C ILE A 88 -5.63 12.40 -1.90
N GLU A 89 -5.90 11.11 -1.74
CA GLU A 89 -6.14 10.51 -0.42
C GLU A 89 -4.91 10.49 0.47
N LEU A 90 -3.73 10.19 -0.09
CA LEU A 90 -2.47 10.21 0.66
C LEU A 90 -2.09 11.60 1.17
N ASN A 91 -2.78 12.65 0.74
CA ASN A 91 -2.62 13.98 1.31
C ASN A 91 -3.67 14.31 2.39
N THR A 92 -4.69 13.48 2.61
CA THR A 92 -5.63 13.64 3.72
C THR A 92 -5.01 13.16 5.02
N PHE A 93 -5.52 13.62 6.17
CA PHE A 93 -5.05 13.11 7.46
C PHE A 93 -5.31 11.60 7.59
N LYS A 94 -6.52 11.15 7.22
CA LYS A 94 -6.91 9.73 7.24
C LYS A 94 -6.03 8.88 6.32
N GLY A 95 -5.81 9.31 5.08
CA GLY A 95 -4.99 8.56 4.12
C GLY A 95 -3.53 8.46 4.56
N ARG A 96 -2.94 9.53 5.11
CA ARG A 96 -1.60 9.48 5.72
C ARG A 96 -1.53 8.53 6.91
N ALA A 97 -2.51 8.59 7.81
CA ALA A 97 -2.57 7.71 8.97
C ALA A 97 -2.62 6.23 8.54
N LEU A 98 -3.43 5.91 7.53
CA LEU A 98 -3.49 4.57 6.97
C LEU A 98 -2.16 4.17 6.32
N TYR A 99 -1.56 5.04 5.52
CA TYR A 99 -0.27 4.78 4.88
C TYR A 99 0.82 4.43 5.87
N TYR A 100 1.03 5.27 6.88
CA TYR A 100 2.03 4.97 7.92
C TYR A 100 1.63 3.78 8.79
N GLY A 101 0.33 3.60 9.07
CA GLY A 101 -0.16 2.43 9.80
C GLY A 101 0.14 1.11 9.08
N PHE A 102 -0.10 1.04 7.77
CA PHE A 102 0.23 -0.14 6.96
C PHE A 102 1.74 -0.41 6.89
N ILE A 103 2.56 0.64 6.82
CA ILE A 103 4.03 0.50 6.89
C ILE A 103 4.44 -0.15 8.22
N ILE A 104 3.95 0.39 9.34
CA ILE A 104 4.29 -0.12 10.68
C ILE A 104 3.85 -1.58 10.80
N LEU A 105 2.60 -1.89 10.44
CA LEU A 105 2.08 -3.26 10.47
C LEU A 105 2.94 -4.20 9.63
N LYS A 106 3.34 -3.82 8.42
CA LYS A 106 4.19 -4.66 7.56
C LYS A 106 5.55 -4.93 8.19
N LEU A 107 6.17 -3.92 8.81
CA LEU A 107 7.45 -4.08 9.48
C LEU A 107 7.34 -5.00 10.70
N GLU A 108 6.26 -4.88 11.48
CA GLU A 108 5.98 -5.75 12.62
C GLU A 108 5.69 -7.20 12.18
N PHE A 109 4.91 -7.39 11.12
CA PHE A 109 4.65 -8.73 10.59
C PHE A 109 5.92 -9.43 10.09
N ASN A 110 6.81 -8.70 9.42
CA ASN A 110 8.07 -9.26 8.95
C ASN A 110 8.97 -9.67 10.11
N SER A 111 9.07 -8.85 11.17
CA SER A 111 9.88 -9.19 12.34
C SER A 111 9.32 -10.40 13.11
N LEU A 112 7.98 -10.55 13.16
CA LEU A 112 7.33 -11.74 13.71
C LEU A 112 7.65 -12.99 12.89
N ILE A 113 7.60 -12.91 11.56
CA ILE A 113 7.94 -14.03 10.67
C ILE A 113 9.41 -14.44 10.84
N ASP A 114 10.32 -13.47 10.93
CA ASP A 114 11.75 -13.74 11.15
C ASP A 114 11.99 -14.40 12.52
N SER A 115 11.28 -13.94 13.55
CA SER A 115 11.31 -14.55 14.89
C SER A 115 10.82 -16.00 14.85
N LEU A 116 9.72 -16.28 14.13
CA LEU A 116 9.20 -17.64 13.96
C LEU A 116 10.17 -18.55 13.20
N ARG A 117 10.82 -18.04 12.15
CA ARG A 117 11.85 -18.79 11.41
C ARG A 117 13.00 -19.22 12.32
N ASN A 118 13.48 -18.32 13.17
CA ASN A 118 14.56 -18.63 14.12
C ASN A 118 14.15 -19.72 15.11
N VAL A 119 12.91 -19.68 15.61
CA VAL A 119 12.37 -20.73 16.50
C VAL A 119 12.29 -22.07 15.77
N LEU A 120 11.81 -22.08 14.53
CA LEU A 120 11.70 -23.28 13.69
C LEU A 120 13.07 -23.90 13.43
N SER A 121 14.06 -23.10 13.04
CA SER A 121 15.44 -23.57 12.83
C SER A 121 16.03 -24.17 14.10
N ARG A 122 15.78 -23.55 15.26
CA ARG A 122 16.23 -24.06 16.56
C ARG A 122 15.51 -25.35 16.96
N ALA A 123 14.21 -25.43 16.76
CA ALA A 123 13.41 -26.63 17.02
C ALA A 123 13.88 -27.80 16.14
N LEU A 124 14.16 -27.53 14.86
CA LEU A 124 14.69 -28.52 13.93
C LEU A 124 16.08 -28.99 14.35
N TYR A 125 16.98 -28.08 14.70
CA TYR A 125 18.30 -28.44 15.23
C TYR A 125 18.20 -29.32 16.48
N LEU A 126 17.34 -28.94 17.44
CA LEU A 126 17.12 -29.74 18.66
C LEU A 126 16.53 -31.11 18.34
N GLY A 127 15.56 -31.18 17.42
CA GLY A 127 14.98 -32.45 16.96
C GLY A 127 16.03 -33.37 16.31
N VAL A 128 16.85 -32.83 15.41
CA VAL A 128 17.95 -33.57 14.76
C VAL A 128 18.97 -34.04 15.81
N SER A 129 19.37 -33.17 16.74
CA SER A 129 20.28 -33.54 17.82
C SER A 129 19.71 -34.63 18.73
N TYR A 130 18.41 -34.57 19.03
CA TYR A 130 17.72 -35.57 19.84
C TYR A 130 17.65 -36.92 19.13
N LEU A 131 17.33 -36.92 17.82
CA LEU A 131 17.29 -38.15 17.02
C LEU A 131 18.68 -38.79 16.87
N ASN A 132 19.72 -37.98 16.68
CA ASN A 132 21.09 -38.47 16.51
C ASN A 132 21.73 -38.92 17.83
N ASN A 133 21.27 -38.42 18.97
CA ASN A 133 21.82 -38.75 20.27
C ASN A 133 20.69 -38.88 21.31
N PRO A 134 19.86 -39.95 21.21
CA PRO A 134 18.67 -40.04 22.02
C PRO A 134 19.09 -40.21 23.49
N PRO A 135 18.64 -39.33 24.39
CA PRO A 135 19.04 -39.37 25.81
C PRO A 135 18.62 -40.68 26.49
N LEU A 136 17.60 -41.37 25.96
CA LEU A 136 17.16 -42.69 26.44
C LEU A 136 18.26 -43.76 26.36
N PHE A 137 19.16 -43.71 25.38
CA PHE A 137 20.24 -44.69 25.23
C PHE A 137 21.52 -44.32 25.99
N LYS A 138 21.63 -43.08 26.50
CA LYS A 138 22.82 -42.59 27.23
C LYS A 138 22.96 -43.16 28.65
N TYR A 139 21.87 -43.65 29.24
CA TYR A 139 21.84 -44.19 30.61
C TYR A 139 21.70 -45.72 30.66
N LEU A 140 21.72 -46.39 29.50
CA LEU A 140 21.55 -47.85 29.36
C LEU A 140 22.82 -48.56 28.85
N SER A 141 23.94 -47.83 28.68
CA SER A 141 25.29 -48.33 28.37
C SER A 141 26.23 -48.11 29.54
#